data_AF-A0A3P3E041-F1
#
_entry.id   AF-A0A3P3E041-F1
#
_cell.length_a   1.000
_cell.length_b   1.000
_cell.length_c   1.000
_cell.angle_alpha   90.00
_cell.angle_beta   90.00
_cell.angle_gamma   90.00
#
_symmetry.space_group_name_H-M   'P 1'
#
loop_
_entity.id
_entity.type
_entity.pdbx_description
1 polymer ?
#
loop_
_entity_poly.entity_id
_entity_poly.type
_entity_poly.pdbx_seq_one_letter_code
_entity_poly.pdbx_strand_id
1 'polypeptide(L)'
;MYIAQVGDQYMVKRMPLSGGSYDPSCSSYEPRDELSGLGVLMGSAIQVDSESGMAALKLDFRLSKVGTRSVPAVGAAGSDSVVGDTRKLSLRGLLHYLWHEAELTVWTSRWAGKRHWWNIRWHLVEAAGQMTVKGGA
;
A
#
# COMPACT_ATOMS: atom_id res chain seq x y z
N MET A 1 -4.08 -21.59 -11.15
CA MET A 1 -4.99 -21.45 -10.00
C MET A 1 -4.70 -22.57 -9.01
N TYR A 2 -4.99 -22.38 -7.73
CA TYR A 2 -4.98 -23.43 -6.70
C TYR A 2 -6.17 -23.25 -5.74
N ILE A 3 -6.50 -24.29 -4.97
CA ILE A 3 -7.52 -24.21 -3.92
C ILE A 3 -6.83 -23.87 -2.60
N ALA A 4 -7.20 -22.76 -1.99
CA ALA A 4 -6.78 -22.35 -0.66
C ALA A 4 -7.89 -22.66 0.35
N GLN A 5 -7.51 -23.15 1.52
CA GLN A 5 -8.39 -23.24 2.67
C GLN A 5 -8.15 -22.03 3.57
N VAL A 6 -9.20 -21.29 3.88
CA VAL A 6 -9.17 -20.15 4.81
C VAL A 6 -10.26 -20.39 5.86
N GLY A 7 -9.84 -20.73 7.07
CA GLY A 7 -10.76 -21.28 8.08
C GLY A 7 -11.44 -22.55 7.57
N ASP A 8 -12.78 -22.55 7.59
CA ASP A 8 -13.60 -23.68 7.13
C ASP A 8 -14.07 -23.54 5.67
N GLN A 9 -13.56 -22.54 4.94
CA GLN A 9 -13.96 -22.27 3.57
C GLN A 9 -12.84 -22.60 2.58
N TYR A 10 -13.23 -23.20 1.45
CA TYR A 10 -12.35 -23.40 0.29
C TYR A 10 -12.61 -22.32 -0.75
N MET A 11 -11.53 -21.67 -1.21
CA MET A 11 -11.59 -20.64 -2.24
C MET A 11 -10.55 -20.91 -3.32
N VAL A 12 -10.88 -20.54 -4.57
CA VAL A 12 -9.92 -20.59 -5.67
C VAL A 12 -9.04 -19.35 -5.61
N LYS A 13 -7.74 -19.53 -5.46
CA LYS A 13 -6.74 -18.45 -5.45
C LYS A 13 -5.84 -18.53 -6.68
N ARG A 14 -5.44 -17.35 -7.16
CA ARG A 14 -4.50 -17.21 -8.27
C ARG A 14 -3.12 -17.70 -7.86
N MET A 15 -2.42 -18.38 -8.77
CA MET A 15 -1.01 -18.70 -8.56
C MET A 15 -0.21 -17.41 -8.30
N PRO A 16 0.76 -17.42 -7.38
CA PRO A 16 1.65 -16.28 -7.19
C PRO A 16 2.31 -15.88 -8.52
N LEU A 17 2.47 -14.57 -8.73
CA LEU A 17 3.14 -13.98 -9.90
C LEU A 17 2.53 -14.29 -11.28
N SER A 18 1.35 -14.94 -11.36
CA SER A 18 0.72 -15.23 -12.65
C SER A 18 -0.28 -14.16 -13.13
N GLY A 19 -0.51 -13.09 -12.36
CA GLY A 19 -1.49 -12.03 -12.66
C GLY A 19 -1.36 -11.41 -14.06
N GLY A 20 -0.13 -11.12 -14.48
CA GLY A 20 0.12 -10.51 -15.80
C GLY A 20 -0.02 -11.46 -16.99
N SER A 21 -0.26 -12.75 -16.77
CA SER A 21 -0.50 -13.74 -17.85
C SER A 21 -1.96 -13.85 -18.27
N TYR A 22 -2.87 -13.24 -17.50
CA TYR A 22 -4.29 -13.23 -17.80
C TYR A 22 -4.65 -12.09 -18.78
N ASP A 23 -5.78 -12.24 -19.46
CA ASP A 23 -6.35 -11.16 -20.25
C ASP A 23 -6.77 -9.98 -19.34
N PRO A 24 -6.55 -8.70 -19.72
CA PRO A 24 -6.94 -7.54 -18.91
C PRO A 24 -8.42 -7.47 -18.51
N SER A 25 -9.31 -8.16 -19.23
CA SER A 25 -10.74 -8.28 -18.88
C SER A 25 -11.03 -9.37 -17.83
N CYS A 26 -10.06 -10.23 -17.52
CA CYS A 26 -10.19 -11.28 -16.53
C CYS A 26 -10.10 -10.73 -15.10
N SER A 27 -10.95 -11.22 -14.20
CA SER A 27 -10.90 -10.84 -12.78
C SER A 27 -9.60 -11.23 -12.06
N SER A 28 -8.82 -12.14 -12.63
CA SER A 28 -7.54 -12.60 -12.07
C SER A 28 -6.35 -11.81 -12.61
N TYR A 29 -6.57 -10.94 -13.60
CA TYR A 29 -5.53 -10.09 -14.15
C TYR A 29 -5.03 -9.10 -13.12
N GLU A 30 -3.72 -8.95 -13.07
CA GLU A 30 -3.07 -7.91 -12.30
C GLU A 30 -1.87 -7.38 -13.08
N PRO A 31 -1.74 -6.05 -13.23
CA PRO A 31 -0.57 -5.44 -13.86
C PRO A 31 0.70 -5.83 -13.12
N ARG A 32 1.82 -5.95 -13.84
CA ARG A 32 3.13 -6.20 -13.22
C ARG A 32 3.50 -5.04 -12.29
N ASP A 33 4.11 -5.35 -11.15
CA ASP A 33 4.46 -4.37 -10.11
C ASP A 33 5.35 -3.22 -10.62
N GLU A 34 6.18 -3.50 -11.63
CA GLU A 34 7.04 -2.54 -12.33
C GLU A 34 6.25 -1.42 -13.01
N LEU A 35 5.02 -1.68 -13.45
CA LEU A 35 4.13 -0.72 -14.11
C LEU A 35 3.29 0.09 -13.11
N SER A 36 3.05 -0.47 -11.92
CA SER A 36 2.30 0.18 -10.84
C SER A 36 3.16 1.20 -10.06
N GLY A 37 4.49 1.06 -10.12
CA GLY A 37 5.44 1.78 -9.27
C GLY A 37 5.47 1.27 -7.83
N LEU A 38 4.55 0.38 -7.45
CA LEU A 38 4.47 -0.29 -6.15
C LEU A 38 5.64 -1.25 -5.93
N GLY A 39 6.10 -1.96 -6.97
CA GLY A 39 7.16 -2.97 -6.84
C GLY A 39 8.47 -2.40 -6.30
N VAL A 40 8.75 -1.14 -6.61
CA VAL A 40 9.92 -0.41 -6.11
C VAL A 40 9.83 -0.09 -4.61
N LEU A 41 8.61 0.04 -4.08
CA LEU A 41 8.32 0.41 -2.70
C LEU A 41 8.14 -0.83 -1.80
N MET A 42 7.80 -1.98 -2.39
CA MET A 42 7.72 -3.27 -1.71
C MET A 42 9.09 -3.69 -1.16
N GLY A 43 9.15 -4.08 0.11
CA GLY A 43 10.38 -4.45 0.83
C GLY A 43 11.20 -3.26 1.35
N SER A 44 11.10 -2.09 0.71
CA SER A 44 11.83 -0.88 1.10
C SER A 44 11.00 0.06 2.00
N ALA A 45 9.92 0.60 1.44
CA ALA A 45 8.98 1.53 2.05
C ALA A 45 7.80 0.81 2.71
N ILE A 46 7.40 -0.33 2.14
CA ILE A 46 6.26 -1.13 2.57
C ILE A 46 6.78 -2.52 2.94
N GLN A 47 6.58 -2.92 4.18
CA GLN A 47 6.98 -4.22 4.68
C GLN A 47 5.76 -4.94 5.23
N VAL A 48 5.32 -5.99 4.54
CA VAL A 48 4.19 -6.81 5.00
C VAL A 48 4.72 -7.85 5.98
N ASP A 49 4.15 -7.90 7.16
CA ASP A 49 4.42 -8.96 8.13
C ASP A 49 3.68 -10.23 7.73
N SER A 50 4.41 -11.34 7.58
CA SER A 50 3.84 -12.61 7.13
C SER A 50 2.94 -13.27 8.18
N GLU A 51 3.13 -12.95 9.47
CA GLU A 51 2.31 -13.53 10.54
C GLU A 51 1.01 -12.76 10.78
N SER A 52 1.08 -11.44 10.95
CA SER A 52 -0.12 -10.62 11.17
C SER A 52 -0.84 -10.19 9.90
N GLY A 53 -0.17 -10.23 8.75
CA GLY A 53 -0.67 -9.66 7.50
C GLY A 53 -0.66 -8.13 7.47
N MET A 54 -0.20 -7.45 8.54
CA MET A 54 -0.17 -5.99 8.60
C MET A 54 0.99 -5.41 7.80
N ALA A 55 0.77 -4.25 7.18
CA ALA A 55 1.80 -3.53 6.43
C ALA A 55 2.44 -2.44 7.28
N ALA A 56 3.76 -2.49 7.43
CA ALA A 56 4.57 -1.44 8.01
C ALA A 56 5.08 -0.47 6.95
N LEU A 57 4.73 0.80 7.08
CA LEU A 57 4.98 1.86 6.10
C LEU A 57 6.05 2.84 6.59
N LYS A 58 6.96 3.25 5.70
CA LYS A 58 7.88 4.37 5.91
C LYS A 58 7.41 5.56 5.09
N LEU A 59 7.01 6.64 5.75
CA LEU A 59 6.48 7.84 5.09
C LEU A 59 7.57 8.93 4.96
N ASP A 60 7.50 9.73 3.90
CA ASP A 60 8.37 10.91 3.72
C ASP A 60 7.82 12.19 4.39
N PHE A 61 6.60 12.11 4.93
CA PHE A 61 5.88 13.20 5.57
C PHE A 61 5.43 12.82 6.98
N ARG A 62 5.17 13.82 7.82
CA ARG A 62 4.68 13.63 9.18
C ARG A 62 3.16 13.46 9.20
N LEU A 63 2.66 12.49 9.95
CA LEU A 63 1.21 12.28 10.16
C LEU A 63 0.60 13.29 11.13
N SER A 64 1.39 13.78 12.10
CA SER A 64 0.93 14.81 13.03
C SER A 64 1.24 16.20 12.48
N LYS A 65 0.21 17.02 12.30
CA LYS A 65 0.36 18.46 12.12
C LYS A 65 0.62 19.10 13.48
N VAL A 66 1.80 18.89 14.05
CA VAL A 66 2.25 19.72 15.18
C VAL A 66 2.39 21.13 14.61
N GLY A 67 1.69 22.10 15.22
CA GLY A 67 1.75 23.51 14.81
C GLY A 67 3.20 23.96 14.62
N THR A 68 3.44 24.81 13.64
CA THR A 68 4.77 25.31 13.25
C THR A 68 5.56 25.81 14.46
N ARG A 69 6.41 24.95 15.03
CA ARG A 69 7.57 25.42 15.79
C ARG A 69 8.71 25.47 14.78
N SER A 70 9.22 26.68 14.57
CA SER A 70 10.43 26.93 13.78
C SER A 70 11.52 25.95 14.22
N VAL A 71 11.96 25.11 13.29
CA VAL A 71 13.16 24.29 13.47
C VAL A 71 14.34 25.25 13.29
N PRO A 72 15.28 25.38 14.25
CA PRO A 72 16.52 26.11 14.01
C PRO A 72 17.25 25.39 12.87
N ALA A 73 17.73 26.13 11.88
CA ALA A 73 18.54 25.57 10.81
C ALA A 73 19.77 24.88 11.42
N VAL A 74 19.80 23.54 11.38
CA VAL A 74 21.02 22.78 11.69
C VAL A 74 21.93 22.94 10.47
N GLY A 75 23.03 23.66 10.69
CA GLY A 75 24.05 23.92 9.68
C GLY A 75 24.63 22.63 9.09
N ALA A 76 25.04 22.73 7.83
CA ALA A 76 25.66 21.66 7.07
C ALA A 76 26.89 21.10 7.81
N ALA A 77 26.82 19.84 8.20
CA ALA A 77 27.99 19.02 8.50
C ALA A 77 27.85 17.73 7.69
N GLY A 78 28.76 17.54 6.74
CA GLY A 78 28.79 16.38 5.87
C GLY A 78 29.01 15.08 6.65
N SER A 79 28.30 14.04 6.26
CA SER A 79 28.70 12.66 6.47
C SER A 79 28.47 11.91 5.17
N ASP A 80 29.58 11.58 4.53
CA ASP A 80 29.69 10.63 3.43
C ASP A 80 29.17 9.27 3.89
N SER A 81 27.91 9.00 3.56
CA SER A 81 27.40 7.64 3.54
C SER A 81 26.38 7.59 2.43
N VAL A 82 26.65 6.77 1.42
CA VAL A 82 25.65 6.35 0.43
C VAL A 82 24.66 5.45 1.16
N VAL A 83 23.83 6.05 2.01
CA VAL A 83 22.62 5.42 2.52
C VAL A 83 21.71 5.35 1.31
N GLY A 84 21.61 4.17 0.72
CA GLY A 84 20.75 3.92 -0.43
C GLY A 84 19.41 4.58 -0.19
N ASP A 85 19.00 5.43 -1.11
CA ASP A 85 17.79 6.25 -1.04
C ASP A 85 16.59 5.31 -0.81
N THR A 86 16.28 5.02 0.46
CA THR A 86 15.18 4.15 0.82
C THR A 86 13.95 4.94 0.48
N ARG A 87 13.41 4.73 -0.73
CA ARG A 87 12.23 5.42 -1.25
C ARG A 87 11.13 5.35 -0.20
N LYS A 88 10.91 6.45 0.50
CA LYS A 88 9.81 6.59 1.46
C LYS A 88 8.53 6.85 0.68
N LEU A 89 7.38 6.50 1.26
CA LEU A 89 6.08 6.78 0.68
C LEU A 89 5.76 8.28 0.81
N SER A 90 5.57 8.92 -0.35
CA SER A 90 4.93 10.23 -0.42
C SER A 90 3.46 10.17 -0.03
N LEU A 91 2.86 11.31 0.31
CA LEU A 91 1.41 11.40 0.57
C LEU A 91 0.59 10.84 -0.60
N ARG A 92 0.99 11.14 -1.84
CA ARG A 92 0.35 10.59 -3.04
C ARG A 92 0.55 9.08 -3.14
N GLY A 93 1.75 8.59 -2.87
CA GLY A 93 2.05 7.16 -2.83
C GLY A 93 1.21 6.41 -1.81
N LEU A 94 1.06 6.97 -0.60
CA LEU A 94 0.20 6.42 0.44
C LEU A 94 -1.26 6.34 -0.03
N LEU A 95 -1.77 7.40 -0.66
CA LEU A 95 -3.14 7.39 -1.18
C LEU A 95 -3.34 6.30 -2.23
N HIS A 96 -2.43 6.15 -3.18
CA HIS A 96 -2.50 5.08 -4.18
C HIS A 96 -2.46 3.71 -3.54
N TYR A 97 -1.60 3.52 -2.55
CA TYR A 97 -1.50 2.26 -1.83
C TYR A 97 -2.80 1.91 -1.09
N LEU A 98 -3.36 2.87 -0.34
CA LEU A 98 -4.66 2.69 0.32
C LEU A 98 -5.79 2.40 -0.67
N TRP A 99 -5.77 3.03 -1.85
CA TRP A 99 -6.77 2.80 -2.89
C TRP A 99 -6.70 1.38 -3.47
N HIS A 100 -5.48 0.85 -3.59
CA HIS A 100 -5.21 -0.51 -4.06
C HIS A 100 -5.66 -1.54 -3.01
N GLU A 101 -5.23 -1.40 -1.75
CA GLU A 101 -5.59 -2.29 -0.64
C GLU A 101 -7.09 -2.27 -0.32
N ALA A 102 -7.75 -1.13 -0.55
CA ALA A 102 -9.19 -1.00 -0.46
C ALA A 102 -9.96 -1.60 -1.66
N GLU A 103 -9.27 -2.20 -2.63
CA GLU A 103 -9.81 -2.72 -3.90
C GLU A 103 -10.60 -1.68 -4.73
N LEU A 104 -10.36 -0.39 -4.49
CA LEU A 104 -11.06 0.70 -5.17
C LEU A 104 -10.53 0.94 -6.59
N THR A 105 -9.40 0.32 -6.95
CA THR A 105 -8.84 0.33 -8.31
C THR A 105 -9.53 -0.68 -9.24
N VAL A 106 -10.28 -1.64 -8.70
CA VAL A 106 -10.92 -2.71 -9.46
C VAL A 106 -12.42 -2.41 -9.64
N TRP A 107 -12.92 -2.60 -10.86
CA TRP A 107 -14.36 -2.58 -11.10
C TRP A 107 -14.97 -3.96 -10.90
N THR A 108 -16.03 -4.05 -10.09
CA THR A 108 -16.83 -5.26 -9.92
C THR A 108 -18.31 -4.90 -9.90
N SER A 109 -19.20 -5.84 -10.23
CA SER A 109 -20.66 -5.61 -10.16
C SER A 109 -21.14 -5.21 -8.76
N ARG A 110 -20.40 -5.60 -7.71
CA ARG A 110 -20.71 -5.26 -6.31
C ARG A 110 -20.57 -3.75 -6.04
N TRP A 111 -19.79 -3.03 -6.86
CA TRP A 111 -19.58 -1.59 -6.75
C TRP A 111 -20.68 -0.74 -7.39
N ALA A 112 -21.60 -1.34 -8.15
CA ALA A 112 -22.68 -0.61 -8.82
C ALA A 112 -23.51 0.20 -7.80
N GLY A 113 -23.54 1.52 -7.96
CA GLY A 113 -24.24 2.44 -7.05
C GLY A 113 -23.60 2.63 -5.67
N LYS A 114 -22.47 1.96 -5.36
CA LYS A 114 -21.84 1.97 -4.03
C LYS A 114 -20.58 2.84 -3.92
N ARG A 115 -20.17 3.51 -5.00
CA ARG A 115 -19.00 4.42 -5.01
C ARG A 115 -19.36 5.85 -4.62
N HIS A 116 -20.17 6.01 -3.59
CA HIS A 116 -20.40 7.30 -2.95
C HIS A 116 -19.34 7.55 -1.87
N TRP A 117 -19.14 8.82 -1.51
CA TRP A 117 -18.05 9.26 -0.64
C TRP A 117 -17.97 8.50 0.70
N TRP A 118 -19.12 8.28 1.35
CA TRP A 118 -19.16 7.55 2.62
C TRP A 118 -18.53 6.15 2.53
N ASN A 119 -18.82 5.41 1.46
CA ASN A 119 -18.31 4.06 1.30
C ASN A 119 -16.81 4.07 0.97
N ILE A 120 -16.37 4.99 0.11
CA ILE A 120 -14.94 5.20 -0.20
C ILE A 120 -14.16 5.50 1.09
N ARG A 121 -14.65 6.43 1.90
CA ARG A 121 -14.03 6.77 3.19
C ARG A 121 -13.96 5.56 4.11
N TRP A 122 -15.04 4.79 4.23
CA TRP A 122 -15.07 3.60 5.08
C TRP A 122 -14.01 2.59 4.64
N HIS A 123 -13.95 2.25 3.36
CA HIS A 123 -12.95 1.31 2.82
C HIS A 123 -11.50 1.81 3.00
N LEU A 124 -11.24 3.10 2.80
CA LEU A 124 -9.91 3.68 3.04
C LEU A 124 -9.51 3.62 4.53
N VAL A 125 -10.45 3.81 5.45
CA VAL A 125 -10.20 3.70 6.89
C VAL A 125 -9.94 2.26 7.30
N GLU A 126 -10.71 1.31 6.77
CA GLU A 126 -10.49 -0.13 7.00
C GLU A 126 -9.12 -0.57 6.49
N ALA A 127 -8.75 -0.19 5.27
CA ALA A 127 -7.42 -0.48 4.72
C ALA A 127 -6.32 0.13 5.59
N ALA A 128 -6.47 1.40 6.01
CA ALA A 128 -5.51 2.05 6.90
C ALA A 128 -5.39 1.36 8.27
N GLY A 129 -6.47 0.74 8.77
CA GLY A 129 -6.48 -0.02 10.02
C GLY A 129 -5.58 -1.27 9.99
N GLN A 130 -5.23 -1.76 8.81
CA GLN A 130 -4.32 -2.91 8.62
C GLN A 130 -2.86 -2.49 8.46
N MET A 131 -2.53 -1.23 8.77
CA MET A 131 -1.22 -0.65 8.50
C MET A 131 -0.65 0.04 9.74
N THR A 132 0.68 0.06 9.85
CA THR A 132 1.43 0.80 10.88
C THR A 132 2.48 1.67 10.23
N VAL A 133 2.82 2.81 10.82
CA VAL A 133 3.91 3.66 10.31
C VAL A 133 5.16 3.46 11.16
N LYS A 134 6.24 3.00 10.51
CA LYS A 134 7.58 2.91 11.11
C LYS A 134 8.26 4.28 11.01
N GLY A 135 8.46 4.94 12.15
CA GLY A 135 9.34 6.12 12.26
C GLY A 135 8.64 7.44 12.62
N GLY A 136 7.94 7.48 13.74
CA GLY A 136 7.44 8.71 14.36
C GLY A 136 7.97 8.89 15.78
N ALA A 137 9.25 9.23 15.92
CA ALA A 137 9.83 9.87 17.10
C ALA A 137 10.78 10.98 16.61
#